data_AF-A0A8B3RND6-F1
#
_entry.id   AF-A0A8B3RND6-F1
#
_cell.length_a   1.000
_cell.length_b   1.000
_cell.length_c   1.000
_cell.angle_alpha   90.00
_cell.angle_beta   90.00
_cell.angle_gamma   90.00
#
_symmetry.space_group_name_H-M   'P 1'
#
loop_
_entity.id
_entity.type
_entity.pdbx_description
1 polymer ?
#
loop_
_entity_poly.entity_id
_entity_poly.type
_entity_poly.pdbx_seq_one_letter_code
_entity_poly.pdbx_strand_id
1 'polypeptide(L)'
;MGDRQAIPTIGKIETKREHYLPRFFLRHFVDDRGMISYVARAGKNRAVKRARVENVGVQNRLYETACPSGESGDYYFPNYIEKSLSLTEDKLNGELDWFLHTVLGMRPSDRLEDDDLDRLVSFVSIFIPHIVSRSPESVRYATNRAEDVLETMRKLNLGSSEKLKELYRETQSEEEFDETLTFVPEAIAEQISLWVQILPGISKDEKFVRSSSLYKAVEYLRDCSMLVLTTSSGHPFIGIDKPVRTVLTGNLATLYYPLSSQVAVILTDDGQHTFEKRSVSCRQLKDFNELAFNDSDWNLVFCERPDNLNIYSGIEGTSNEQD
;
A
#
# COMPACT_ATOMS: atom_id res chain seq x y z
N MET A 1 22.14 -19.23 11.59
CA MET A 1 20.68 -19.35 11.40
C MET A 1 20.05 -18.66 12.59
N GLY A 2 19.56 -17.44 12.43
CA GLY A 2 18.93 -16.71 13.55
C GLY A 2 17.54 -17.31 13.80
N ASP A 3 17.20 -17.50 15.07
CA ASP A 3 15.89 -17.94 15.53
C ASP A 3 14.79 -17.12 14.85
N ARG A 4 14.12 -17.73 13.86
CA ARG A 4 12.79 -17.26 13.46
C ARG A 4 11.88 -17.68 14.61
N GLN A 5 11.68 -16.78 15.56
CA GLN A 5 10.67 -16.93 16.59
C GLN A 5 9.36 -17.30 15.88
N ALA A 6 8.84 -18.50 16.15
CA ALA A 6 7.57 -18.95 15.60
C ALA A 6 6.50 -17.94 16.00
N ILE A 7 5.73 -17.45 15.01
CA ILE A 7 4.62 -16.54 15.29
C ILE A 7 3.53 -17.40 15.93
N PRO A 8 3.08 -17.10 17.17
CA PRO A 8 2.08 -17.90 17.82
C PRO A 8 0.75 -17.81 17.06
N THR A 9 -0.05 -18.87 17.13
CA THR A 9 -1.36 -18.90 16.46
C THR A 9 -2.38 -17.97 17.12
N ILE A 10 -2.33 -17.85 18.45
CA ILE A 10 -3.12 -16.90 19.24
C ILE A 10 -2.18 -16.20 20.21
N GLY A 11 -2.29 -14.88 20.36
CA GLY A 11 -1.53 -14.15 21.37
C GLY A 11 -1.73 -12.65 21.33
N LYS A 12 -0.92 -11.93 22.12
CA LYS A 12 -0.92 -10.47 22.14
C LYS A 12 -0.09 -9.91 20.99
N ILE A 13 -0.53 -8.78 20.46
CA ILE A 13 0.23 -7.99 19.48
C ILE A 13 1.34 -7.16 20.16
N GLU A 14 2.52 -7.18 19.57
CA GLU A 14 3.70 -6.39 19.94
C GLU A 14 3.61 -4.99 19.30
N THR A 15 3.42 -4.95 17.97
CA THR A 15 3.29 -3.73 17.19
C THR A 15 1.83 -3.34 17.09
N LYS A 16 1.41 -2.36 17.90
CA LYS A 16 0.01 -1.88 17.90
C LYS A 16 -0.29 -0.85 16.83
N ARG A 17 0.73 -0.15 16.35
CA ARG A 17 0.62 0.98 15.43
C ARG A 17 1.32 0.58 14.14
N GLU A 18 0.53 0.30 13.12
CA GLU A 18 0.97 -0.31 11.87
C GLU A 18 0.90 0.71 10.74
N HIS A 19 1.87 0.65 9.82
CA HIS A 19 1.98 1.57 8.70
C HIS A 19 1.17 1.03 7.50
N TYR A 20 0.19 1.81 7.05
CA TYR A 20 -0.47 1.55 5.76
C TYR A 20 0.22 2.25 4.60
N LEU A 21 0.91 3.36 4.87
CA LEU A 21 1.92 3.91 3.98
C LEU A 21 3.31 3.57 4.51
N PRO A 22 4.11 2.82 3.76
CA PRO A 22 5.44 2.42 4.19
C PRO A 22 6.34 3.62 4.43
N ARG A 23 7.13 3.55 5.50
CA ARG A 23 8.09 4.61 5.85
C ARG A 23 9.11 4.84 4.75
N PHE A 24 9.54 3.78 4.06
CA PHE A 24 10.52 3.88 2.98
C PHE A 24 9.98 4.73 1.82
N PHE A 25 8.72 4.55 1.44
CA PHE A 25 8.05 5.36 0.42
C PHE A 25 7.93 6.82 0.86
N LEU A 26 7.50 7.08 2.09
CA LEU A 26 7.35 8.44 2.62
C LEU A 26 8.67 9.22 2.67
N ARG A 27 9.83 8.55 2.79
CA ARG A 27 11.15 9.20 2.78
C ARG A 27 11.46 9.90 1.45
N HIS A 28 10.78 9.58 0.36
CA HIS A 28 10.95 10.29 -0.91
C HIS A 28 10.15 11.61 -0.99
N PHE A 29 9.52 12.01 0.11
CA PHE A 29 8.72 13.24 0.24
C PHE A 29 9.05 14.03 1.51
N VAL A 30 10.25 13.85 2.08
CA VAL A 30 10.70 14.59 3.26
C VAL A 30 11.54 15.80 2.87
N ASP A 31 11.56 16.80 3.74
CA ASP A 31 12.53 17.88 3.66
C ASP A 31 13.93 17.46 4.12
N ASP A 32 14.89 18.39 4.03
CA ASP A 32 16.28 18.21 4.45
C ASP A 32 16.46 17.84 5.94
N ARG A 33 15.40 17.99 6.76
CA ARG A 33 15.39 17.63 8.19
C ARG A 33 14.70 16.28 8.43
N GLY A 34 14.31 15.56 7.38
CA GLY A 34 13.58 14.29 7.48
C GLY A 34 12.13 14.45 7.94
N MET A 35 11.56 15.64 7.83
CA MET A 35 10.18 15.92 8.21
C MET A 35 9.29 15.92 6.97
N ILE A 36 8.03 15.51 7.15
CA ILE A 36 7.02 15.50 6.10
C ILE A 36 5.86 16.41 6.50
N SER A 37 5.38 17.19 5.54
CA SER A 37 4.17 17.99 5.67
C SER A 37 2.99 17.23 5.07
N TYR A 38 1.84 17.22 5.72
CA TYR A 38 0.69 16.45 5.25
C TYR A 38 -0.65 17.07 5.60
N VAL A 39 -1.68 16.73 4.83
CA VAL A 39 -3.08 17.03 5.08
C VAL A 39 -3.83 15.71 5.19
N ALA A 40 -4.53 15.51 6.31
CA ALA A 40 -5.38 14.35 6.52
C ALA A 40 -6.85 14.76 6.34
N ARG A 41 -7.59 14.00 5.53
CA ARG A 41 -8.98 14.34 5.18
C ARG A 41 -9.96 14.28 6.34
N ALA A 42 -9.71 13.42 7.32
CA ALA A 42 -10.58 13.26 8.49
C ALA A 42 -10.59 14.48 9.45
N GLY A 43 -9.85 15.55 9.15
CA GLY A 43 -9.85 16.79 9.92
C GLY A 43 -10.97 17.75 9.48
N LYS A 44 -11.68 18.37 10.45
CA LYS A 44 -12.68 19.42 10.19
C LYS A 44 -12.11 20.62 9.43
N ASN A 45 -10.79 20.83 9.50
CA ASN A 45 -10.03 21.77 8.69
C ASN A 45 -8.93 20.97 7.97
N ARG A 46 -8.77 21.18 6.65
CA ARG A 46 -7.65 20.67 5.83
C ARG A 46 -6.32 21.33 6.20
N ALA A 47 -6.02 21.39 7.49
CA ALA A 47 -4.84 22.04 8.04
C ALA A 47 -3.60 21.21 7.70
N VAL A 48 -2.57 21.89 7.21
CA VAL A 48 -1.27 21.30 6.97
C VAL A 48 -0.61 21.02 8.32
N LYS A 49 -0.23 19.77 8.55
CA LYS A 49 0.50 19.28 9.71
C LYS A 49 1.92 18.91 9.30
N ARG A 50 2.83 18.85 10.27
CA ARG A 50 4.20 18.41 10.06
C ARG A 50 4.57 17.34 11.08
N ALA A 51 5.20 16.26 10.62
CA ALA A 51 5.62 15.16 11.48
C ALA A 51 6.83 14.41 10.90
N ARG A 52 7.41 13.51 11.67
CA ARG A 52 8.35 12.49 11.17
C ARG A 52 7.59 11.40 10.41
N VAL A 53 8.24 10.75 9.44
CA VAL A 53 7.64 9.66 8.63
C VAL A 53 7.08 8.52 9.47
N GLU A 54 7.66 8.23 10.63
CA GLU A 54 7.18 7.21 11.57
C GLU A 54 5.78 7.51 12.12
N ASN A 55 5.30 8.75 11.99
CA ASN A 55 4.04 9.21 12.53
C ASN A 55 2.94 9.44 11.48
N VAL A 56 3.20 9.15 10.21
CA VAL A 56 2.32 9.43 9.08
C VAL A 56 1.90 8.13 8.41
N GLY A 57 0.64 8.05 7.95
CA GLY A 57 0.14 6.85 7.28
C GLY A 57 0.06 5.63 8.20
N VAL A 58 -0.40 5.82 9.43
CA VAL A 58 -0.45 4.81 10.50
C VAL A 58 -1.85 4.63 11.04
N GLN A 59 -2.18 3.40 11.44
CA GLN A 59 -3.42 3.08 12.15
C GLN A 59 -3.17 2.03 13.22
N ASN A 60 -3.99 2.03 14.27
CA ASN A 60 -3.85 1.05 15.34
C ASN A 60 -4.51 -0.27 14.94
N ARG A 61 -3.77 -1.38 15.06
CA ARG A 61 -4.27 -2.76 14.87
C ARG A 61 -5.00 -2.94 13.55
N LEU A 62 -4.45 -2.33 12.50
CA LEU A 62 -4.99 -2.31 11.17
C LEU A 62 -5.06 -3.70 10.54
N TYR A 63 -4.06 -4.54 10.77
CA TYR A 63 -3.95 -5.85 10.13
C TYR A 63 -4.27 -7.04 11.05
N GLU A 64 -4.89 -6.76 12.19
CA GLU A 64 -5.01 -7.72 13.28
C GLU A 64 -6.46 -8.19 13.46
N THR A 65 -6.67 -9.51 13.43
CA THR A 65 -7.98 -10.10 13.68
C THR A 65 -8.10 -10.56 15.13
N ALA A 66 -9.09 -10.03 15.86
CA ALA A 66 -9.30 -10.38 17.26
C ALA A 66 -9.65 -11.88 17.41
N CYS A 67 -9.17 -12.52 18.48
CA CYS A 67 -9.50 -13.90 18.82
C CYS A 67 -10.61 -13.91 19.89
N PRO A 68 -11.89 -14.20 19.54
CA PRO A 68 -13.00 -14.09 20.49
C PRO A 68 -12.99 -15.17 21.58
N SER A 69 -12.35 -16.31 21.30
CA SER A 69 -12.20 -17.44 22.21
C SER A 69 -10.98 -17.35 23.12
N GLY A 70 -10.08 -16.39 22.87
CA GLY A 70 -8.88 -16.16 23.68
C GLY A 70 -9.13 -15.25 24.89
N GLU A 71 -8.04 -14.86 25.55
CA GLU A 71 -8.11 -13.83 26.58
C GLU A 71 -8.45 -12.47 25.97
N SER A 72 -8.98 -11.56 26.78
CA SER A 72 -9.26 -10.19 26.34
C SER A 72 -7.99 -9.54 25.74
N GLY A 73 -8.09 -9.11 24.48
CA GLY A 73 -6.98 -8.52 23.74
C GLY A 73 -6.04 -9.52 23.05
N ASP A 74 -6.44 -10.80 22.94
CA ASP A 74 -5.79 -11.76 22.06
C ASP A 74 -6.22 -11.59 20.60
N TYR A 75 -5.29 -11.95 19.71
CA TYR A 75 -5.39 -11.86 18.27
C TYR A 75 -4.95 -13.17 17.62
N TYR A 76 -5.54 -13.49 16.47
CA TYR A 76 -5.08 -14.58 15.62
C TYR A 76 -3.86 -14.13 14.83
N PHE A 77 -2.79 -14.94 14.88
CA PHE A 77 -1.51 -14.69 14.19
C PHE A 77 -0.98 -13.26 14.40
N PRO A 78 -0.78 -12.84 15.67
CA PRO A 78 -0.46 -11.47 16.02
C PRO A 78 0.78 -10.97 15.25
N ASN A 79 0.66 -9.80 14.63
CA ASN A 79 1.69 -9.14 13.82
C ASN A 79 2.23 -9.95 12.64
N TYR A 80 1.55 -11.01 12.20
CA TYR A 80 2.00 -11.81 11.05
C TYR A 80 2.04 -10.99 9.76
N ILE A 81 0.98 -10.22 9.48
CA ILE A 81 0.90 -9.39 8.27
C ILE A 81 1.96 -8.29 8.33
N GLU A 82 2.09 -7.59 9.45
CA GLU A 82 3.10 -6.54 9.65
C GLU A 82 4.55 -7.07 9.47
N LYS A 83 4.87 -8.24 10.04
CA LYS A 83 6.18 -8.89 9.87
C LYS A 83 6.43 -9.29 8.41
N SER A 84 5.40 -9.81 7.73
CA SER A 84 5.49 -10.21 6.32
C SER A 84 5.63 -9.02 5.37
N LEU A 85 4.90 -7.93 5.66
CA LEU A 85 5.04 -6.65 4.97
C LEU A 85 6.46 -6.12 5.14
N SER A 86 6.99 -6.09 6.36
CA SER A 86 8.37 -5.63 6.64
C SER A 86 9.41 -6.35 5.76
N LEU A 87 9.30 -7.67 5.59
CA LEU A 87 10.19 -8.44 4.71
C LEU A 87 10.04 -8.08 3.22
N THR A 88 8.85 -7.66 2.81
CA THR A 88 8.55 -7.24 1.44
C THR A 88 9.03 -5.81 1.19
N GLU A 89 8.98 -4.95 2.20
CA GLU A 89 9.41 -3.55 2.12
C GLU A 89 10.90 -3.40 1.80
N ASP A 90 11.77 -4.24 2.33
CA ASP A 90 13.21 -4.19 2.02
C ASP A 90 13.47 -4.33 0.51
N LYS A 91 12.75 -5.24 -0.15
CA LYS A 91 12.84 -5.46 -1.59
C LYS A 91 12.24 -4.28 -2.37
N LEU A 92 11.04 -3.83 -1.99
CA LEU A 92 10.38 -2.72 -2.65
C LEU A 92 11.16 -1.42 -2.50
N ASN A 93 11.85 -1.20 -1.38
CA ASN A 93 12.70 -0.04 -1.18
C ASN A 93 13.87 -0.05 -2.16
N GLY A 94 14.59 -1.17 -2.28
CA GLY A 94 15.71 -1.29 -3.21
C GLY A 94 15.28 -1.09 -4.67
N GLU A 95 14.12 -1.63 -5.06
CA GLU A 95 13.59 -1.44 -6.42
C GLU A 95 13.08 -0.02 -6.66
N LEU A 96 12.50 0.65 -5.65
CA LEU A 96 12.10 2.06 -5.76
C LEU A 96 13.33 2.97 -5.93
N ASP A 97 14.37 2.77 -5.13
CA ASP A 97 15.63 3.52 -5.24
C ASP A 97 16.25 3.34 -6.63
N TRP A 98 16.29 2.10 -7.13
CA TRP A 98 16.76 1.80 -8.48
C TRP A 98 15.89 2.47 -9.55
N PHE A 99 14.57 2.35 -9.47
CA PHE A 99 13.63 2.96 -10.41
C PHE A 99 13.85 4.48 -10.49
N LEU A 100 13.89 5.15 -9.34
CA LEU A 100 14.07 6.60 -9.27
C LEU A 100 15.43 7.03 -9.82
N HIS A 101 16.51 6.32 -9.46
CA HIS A 101 17.85 6.61 -9.98
C HIS A 101 17.92 6.47 -11.50
N THR A 102 17.41 5.36 -12.04
CA THR A 102 17.37 5.09 -13.48
C THR A 102 16.59 6.18 -14.21
N VAL A 103 15.34 6.43 -13.80
CA VAL A 103 14.47 7.42 -14.45
C VAL A 103 15.05 8.83 -14.38
N LEU A 104 15.61 9.24 -13.24
CA LEU A 104 16.18 10.58 -13.09
C LEU A 104 17.48 10.76 -13.91
N GLY A 105 18.26 9.70 -14.09
CA GLY A 105 19.47 9.70 -14.91
C GLY A 105 19.22 9.71 -16.42
N MET A 106 18.07 9.21 -16.88
CA MET A 106 17.72 9.16 -18.30
C MET A 106 17.35 10.53 -18.89
N ARG A 107 17.62 10.77 -20.17
CA ARG A 107 16.97 11.84 -20.95
C ARG A 107 15.64 11.33 -21.53
N PRO A 108 14.66 12.21 -21.78
CA PRO A 108 13.39 11.83 -22.43
C PRO A 108 13.54 11.09 -23.77
N SER A 109 14.62 11.36 -24.51
CA SER A 109 14.93 10.74 -25.79
C SER A 109 15.67 9.40 -25.69
N ASP A 110 16.12 9.02 -24.48
CA ASP A 110 16.90 7.81 -24.30
C ASP A 110 15.99 6.59 -24.48
N ARG A 111 16.54 5.56 -25.13
CA ARG A 111 15.90 4.25 -25.24
C ARG A 111 16.48 3.34 -24.17
N LEU A 112 15.61 2.57 -23.53
CA LEU A 112 16.02 1.52 -22.61
C LEU A 112 16.20 0.22 -23.38
N GLU A 113 17.09 -0.62 -22.86
CA GLU A 113 17.10 -2.04 -23.21
C GLU A 113 15.82 -2.70 -22.70
N ASP A 114 15.36 -3.74 -23.39
CA ASP A 114 14.08 -4.40 -23.11
C ASP A 114 14.01 -4.93 -21.66
N ASP A 115 15.12 -5.46 -21.13
CA ASP A 115 15.20 -5.98 -19.76
C ASP A 115 15.01 -4.87 -18.70
N ASP A 116 15.62 -3.69 -18.90
CA ASP A 116 15.47 -2.56 -17.99
C ASP A 116 14.04 -1.99 -18.08
N LEU A 117 13.47 -1.96 -19.29
CA LEU A 117 12.09 -1.54 -19.50
C LEU A 117 11.08 -2.47 -18.81
N ASP A 118 11.19 -3.79 -19.00
CA ASP A 118 10.34 -4.77 -18.32
C ASP A 118 10.49 -4.67 -16.80
N ARG A 119 11.70 -4.42 -16.29
CA ARG A 119 11.92 -4.20 -14.85
C ARG A 119 11.22 -2.93 -14.33
N LEU A 120 11.29 -1.81 -15.05
CA LEU A 120 10.59 -0.58 -14.66
C LEU A 120 9.07 -0.77 -14.63
N VAL A 121 8.50 -1.37 -15.70
CA VAL A 121 7.06 -1.64 -15.81
C VAL A 121 6.61 -2.63 -14.73
N SER A 122 7.37 -3.71 -14.53
CA SER A 122 7.10 -4.72 -13.50
C SER A 122 7.16 -4.12 -12.10
N PHE A 123 8.12 -3.24 -11.82
CA PHE A 123 8.19 -2.57 -10.52
C PHE A 123 6.94 -1.73 -10.26
N VAL A 124 6.55 -0.85 -11.18
CA VAL A 124 5.40 0.05 -10.98
C VAL A 124 4.09 -0.73 -10.86
N SER A 125 3.92 -1.76 -11.68
CA SER A 125 2.73 -2.62 -11.66
C SER A 125 2.60 -3.44 -10.37
N ILE A 126 3.72 -3.75 -9.70
CA ILE A 126 3.73 -4.41 -8.38
C ILE A 126 3.57 -3.38 -7.26
N PHE A 127 4.34 -2.29 -7.31
CA PHE A 127 4.45 -1.30 -6.24
C PHE A 127 3.10 -0.64 -5.94
N ILE A 128 2.43 -0.09 -6.96
CA ILE A 128 1.20 0.68 -6.75
C ILE A 128 0.10 -0.18 -6.10
N PRO A 129 -0.24 -1.38 -6.61
CA PRO A 129 -1.24 -2.23 -5.98
C PRO A 129 -0.85 -2.62 -4.55
N HIS A 130 0.43 -2.85 -4.27
CA HIS A 130 0.90 -3.16 -2.92
C HIS A 130 0.76 -2.01 -1.94
N ILE A 131 0.90 -0.75 -2.38
CA ILE A 131 0.61 0.40 -1.51
C ILE A 131 -0.90 0.52 -1.27
N VAL A 132 -1.71 0.38 -2.31
CA VAL A 132 -3.17 0.49 -2.23
C VAL A 132 -3.79 -0.61 -1.36
N SER A 133 -3.29 -1.84 -1.45
CA SER A 133 -3.86 -2.99 -0.74
C SER A 133 -3.73 -2.90 0.79
N ARG A 134 -2.80 -2.09 1.27
CA ARG A 134 -2.56 -1.83 2.71
C ARG A 134 -3.48 -0.77 3.30
N SER A 135 -4.14 0.03 2.46
CA SER A 135 -4.98 1.15 2.91
C SER A 135 -6.10 0.70 3.85
N PRO A 136 -6.54 1.55 4.80
CA PRO A 136 -7.67 1.23 5.69
C PRO A 136 -8.96 0.87 4.95
N GLU A 137 -9.18 1.41 3.76
CA GLU A 137 -10.31 1.04 2.91
C GLU A 137 -10.17 -0.37 2.33
N SER A 138 -8.98 -0.73 1.87
CA SER A 138 -8.69 -2.08 1.36
C SER A 138 -8.83 -3.14 2.44
N VAL A 139 -8.32 -2.85 3.65
CA VAL A 139 -8.51 -3.71 4.83
C VAL A 139 -9.99 -3.88 5.14
N ARG A 140 -10.75 -2.79 5.21
CA ARG A 140 -12.19 -2.85 5.47
C ARG A 140 -12.95 -3.61 4.38
N TYR A 141 -12.55 -3.44 3.13
CA TYR A 141 -13.09 -4.20 2.00
C TYR A 141 -12.85 -5.70 2.19
N ALA A 142 -11.64 -6.10 2.60
CA ALA A 142 -11.34 -7.50 2.89
C ALA A 142 -12.14 -8.05 4.08
N THR A 143 -12.23 -7.31 5.19
CA THR A 143 -13.05 -7.68 6.34
C THR A 143 -14.52 -7.86 5.96
N ASN A 144 -15.09 -6.96 5.14
CA ASN A 144 -16.47 -7.07 4.66
C ASN A 144 -16.71 -8.28 3.74
N ARG A 145 -15.64 -8.85 3.15
CA ARG A 145 -15.69 -10.05 2.29
C ARG A 145 -15.40 -11.34 3.05
N ALA A 146 -15.20 -11.29 4.36
CA ALA A 146 -14.93 -12.47 5.18
C ALA A 146 -16.03 -13.54 5.04
N GLU A 147 -17.30 -13.15 4.84
CA GLU A 147 -18.40 -14.11 4.68
C GLU A 147 -18.25 -14.97 3.40
N ASP A 148 -17.74 -14.40 2.30
CA ASP A 148 -17.49 -15.16 1.06
C ASP A 148 -16.41 -16.24 1.29
N VAL A 149 -15.40 -15.90 2.11
CA VAL A 149 -14.34 -16.83 2.53
C VAL A 149 -14.91 -17.89 3.46
N LEU A 150 -15.75 -17.50 4.42
CA LEU A 150 -16.39 -18.42 5.36
C LEU A 150 -17.30 -19.43 4.65
N GLU A 151 -18.08 -18.99 3.67
CA GLU A 151 -18.91 -19.88 2.86
C GLU A 151 -18.05 -20.87 2.05
N THR A 152 -16.90 -20.42 1.56
CA THR A 152 -15.92 -21.31 0.91
C THR A 152 -15.35 -22.32 1.91
N MET A 153 -14.99 -21.89 3.12
CA MET A 153 -14.54 -22.78 4.19
C MET A 153 -15.61 -23.83 4.53
N ARG A 154 -16.89 -23.44 4.66
CA ARG A 154 -18.00 -24.37 4.91
C ARG A 154 -18.12 -25.44 3.81
N LYS A 155 -18.02 -25.06 2.54
CA LYS A 155 -18.01 -26.00 1.40
C LYS A 155 -16.83 -26.98 1.43
N LEU A 156 -15.70 -26.55 1.99
CA LEU A 156 -14.51 -27.37 2.19
C LEU A 156 -14.50 -28.13 3.52
N ASN A 157 -15.63 -28.15 4.26
CA ASN A 157 -15.75 -28.78 5.57
C ASN A 157 -14.82 -28.18 6.64
N LEU A 158 -14.50 -26.89 6.53
CA LEU A 158 -13.71 -26.11 7.50
C LEU A 158 -14.58 -25.09 8.26
N GLY A 159 -15.89 -25.33 8.32
CA GLY A 159 -16.87 -24.45 8.94
C GLY A 159 -17.05 -24.62 10.45
N SER A 160 -16.24 -25.46 11.12
CA SER A 160 -16.32 -25.69 12.57
C SER A 160 -14.95 -25.63 13.23
N SER A 161 -14.93 -25.35 14.54
CA SER A 161 -13.67 -25.33 15.30
C SER A 161 -12.96 -26.67 15.23
N GLU A 162 -13.68 -27.80 15.32
CA GLU A 162 -13.10 -29.14 15.34
C GLU A 162 -12.35 -29.43 14.04
N LYS A 163 -12.92 -29.05 12.89
CA LYS A 163 -12.29 -29.24 11.60
C LYS A 163 -11.08 -28.34 11.38
N LEU A 164 -11.13 -27.10 11.89
CA LEU A 164 -9.96 -26.22 11.88
C LEU A 164 -8.84 -26.75 12.79
N LYS A 165 -9.17 -27.34 13.95
CA LYS A 165 -8.19 -28.03 14.81
C LYS A 165 -7.56 -29.23 14.12
N GLU A 166 -8.38 -30.09 13.49
CA GLU A 166 -7.88 -31.23 12.72
C GLU A 166 -6.87 -30.78 11.66
N LEU A 167 -7.23 -29.77 10.85
CA LEU A 167 -6.33 -29.20 9.84
C LEU A 167 -5.05 -28.60 10.45
N TYR A 168 -5.16 -27.92 11.58
CA TYR A 168 -3.99 -27.37 12.27
C TYR A 168 -3.03 -28.48 12.73
N ARG A 169 -3.55 -29.55 13.33
CA ARG A 169 -2.74 -30.72 13.75
C ARG A 169 -2.04 -31.38 12.56
N GLU A 170 -2.69 -31.49 11.41
CA GLU A 170 -2.10 -32.07 10.20
C GLU A 170 -0.95 -31.22 9.64
N THR A 171 -1.00 -29.90 9.84
CA THR A 171 -0.03 -28.95 9.27
C THR A 171 1.14 -28.63 10.21
N GLN A 172 0.96 -28.78 11.52
CA GLN A 172 1.97 -28.50 12.55
C GLN A 172 2.46 -29.83 13.13
N SER A 173 3.49 -30.41 12.52
CA SER A 173 4.01 -31.73 12.90
C SER A 173 4.97 -31.74 14.10
N GLU A 174 5.38 -30.58 14.62
CA GLU A 174 6.45 -30.48 15.62
C GLU A 174 6.10 -29.75 16.93
N GLU A 175 4.91 -29.15 17.06
CA GLU A 175 4.46 -28.45 18.29
C GLU A 175 3.33 -29.20 19.00
N GLU A 176 3.37 -29.22 20.34
CA GLU A 176 2.28 -29.74 21.17
C GLU A 176 1.07 -28.80 21.00
N PHE A 177 -0.01 -29.32 20.38
CA PHE A 177 -1.21 -28.52 20.15
C PHE A 177 -2.00 -28.34 21.45
N ASP A 178 -2.23 -27.08 21.85
CA ASP A 178 -3.10 -26.78 22.97
C ASP A 178 -4.56 -27.09 22.61
N GLU A 179 -5.04 -28.24 23.09
CA GLU A 179 -6.40 -28.73 22.85
C GLU A 179 -7.49 -27.81 23.43
N THR A 180 -7.13 -26.90 24.33
CA THR A 180 -8.07 -25.92 24.91
C THR A 180 -8.39 -24.77 23.96
N LEU A 181 -7.55 -24.54 22.94
CA LEU A 181 -7.79 -23.50 21.93
C LEU A 181 -9.12 -23.74 21.25
N THR A 182 -9.85 -22.68 20.92
CA THR A 182 -11.07 -22.80 20.09
C THR A 182 -10.90 -21.89 18.89
N PHE A 183 -11.06 -22.44 17.69
CA PHE A 183 -11.00 -21.65 16.46
C PHE A 183 -12.39 -21.16 16.11
N VAL A 184 -12.56 -19.84 16.01
CA VAL A 184 -13.82 -19.22 15.56
C VAL A 184 -13.77 -19.10 14.04
N PRO A 185 -14.55 -19.89 13.27
CA PRO A 185 -14.45 -19.91 11.81
C PRO A 185 -14.63 -18.54 11.16
N GLU A 186 -15.51 -17.70 11.69
CA GLU A 186 -15.76 -16.34 11.22
C GLU A 186 -14.49 -15.46 11.30
N ALA A 187 -13.80 -15.51 12.44
CA ALA A 187 -12.56 -14.75 12.63
C ALA A 187 -11.40 -15.32 11.79
N ILE A 188 -11.33 -16.64 11.62
CA ILE A 188 -10.34 -17.26 10.72
C ILE A 188 -10.61 -16.87 9.27
N ALA A 189 -11.87 -16.81 8.84
CA ALA A 189 -12.25 -16.34 7.51
C ALA A 189 -11.85 -14.88 7.27
N GLU A 190 -12.05 -14.01 8.27
CA GLU A 190 -11.59 -12.62 8.23
C GLU A 190 -10.07 -12.54 8.04
N GLN A 191 -9.31 -13.28 8.85
CA GLN A 191 -7.85 -13.31 8.74
C GLN A 191 -7.38 -13.80 7.36
N ILE A 192 -7.98 -14.86 6.82
CA ILE A 192 -7.67 -15.36 5.48
C ILE A 192 -8.01 -14.29 4.43
N SER A 193 -9.15 -13.61 4.55
CA SER A 193 -9.53 -12.53 3.64
C SER A 193 -8.49 -11.40 3.62
N LEU A 194 -7.98 -10.99 4.79
CA LEU A 194 -6.91 -10.00 4.91
C LEU A 194 -5.61 -10.48 4.24
N TRP A 195 -5.21 -11.73 4.48
CA TRP A 195 -4.03 -12.32 3.82
C TRP A 195 -4.15 -12.31 2.30
N VAL A 196 -5.29 -12.69 1.75
CA VAL A 196 -5.51 -12.70 0.30
C VAL A 196 -5.45 -11.29 -0.28
N GLN A 197 -6.00 -10.30 0.44
CA GLN A 197 -6.03 -8.93 -0.04
C GLN A 197 -4.65 -8.27 -0.01
N ILE A 198 -3.85 -8.51 1.03
CA ILE A 198 -2.59 -7.79 1.28
C ILE A 198 -1.37 -8.57 0.78
N LEU A 199 -1.39 -9.90 0.94
CA LEU A 199 -0.24 -10.81 0.75
C LEU A 199 -0.67 -12.12 0.06
N PRO A 200 -1.25 -12.09 -1.16
CA PRO A 200 -1.72 -13.30 -1.82
C PRO A 200 -0.61 -14.33 -2.07
N GLY A 201 0.65 -13.89 -2.19
CA GLY A 201 1.84 -14.74 -2.36
C GLY A 201 2.18 -15.65 -1.17
N ILE A 202 1.40 -15.62 -0.08
CA ILE A 202 1.49 -16.60 1.02
C ILE A 202 1.11 -18.01 0.51
N SER A 203 0.22 -18.10 -0.49
CA SER A 203 -0.16 -19.38 -1.06
C SER A 203 0.80 -19.81 -2.17
N LYS A 204 1.18 -21.10 -2.16
CA LYS A 204 1.88 -21.74 -3.29
C LYS A 204 0.92 -22.16 -4.41
N ASP A 205 -0.39 -22.09 -4.18
CA ASP A 205 -1.40 -22.37 -5.20
C ASP A 205 -1.58 -21.16 -6.11
N GLU A 206 -1.11 -21.29 -7.34
CA GLU A 206 -1.17 -20.25 -8.35
C GLU A 206 -2.61 -19.82 -8.68
N LYS A 207 -3.58 -20.74 -8.70
CA LYS A 207 -4.99 -20.40 -8.97
C LYS A 207 -5.55 -19.51 -7.87
N PHE A 208 -5.18 -19.82 -6.62
CA PHE A 208 -5.57 -19.00 -5.49
C PHE A 208 -4.95 -17.61 -5.57
N VAL A 209 -3.64 -17.51 -5.80
CA VAL A 209 -2.93 -16.23 -5.97
C VAL A 209 -3.59 -15.38 -7.07
N ARG A 210 -3.84 -15.99 -8.24
CA ARG A 210 -4.47 -15.34 -9.40
C ARG A 210 -5.90 -14.88 -9.16
N SER A 211 -6.59 -15.46 -8.18
CA SER A 211 -7.95 -15.05 -7.83
C SER A 211 -8.01 -13.73 -7.04
N SER A 212 -6.91 -13.35 -6.38
CA SER A 212 -6.83 -12.18 -5.52
C SER A 212 -6.97 -10.86 -6.27
N SER A 213 -7.58 -9.87 -5.63
CA SER A 213 -7.73 -8.51 -6.19
C SER A 213 -6.38 -7.85 -6.42
N LEU A 214 -5.40 -8.09 -5.53
CA LEU A 214 -4.06 -7.56 -5.67
C LEU A 214 -3.38 -8.11 -6.94
N TYR A 215 -3.37 -9.43 -7.13
CA TYR A 215 -2.75 -10.04 -8.31
C TYR A 215 -3.41 -9.54 -9.60
N LYS A 216 -4.75 -9.50 -9.65
CA LYS A 216 -5.48 -8.96 -10.80
C LYS A 216 -5.09 -7.51 -11.11
N ALA A 217 -4.89 -6.68 -10.08
CA ALA A 217 -4.43 -5.31 -10.27
C ALA A 217 -2.99 -5.25 -10.79
N VAL A 218 -2.10 -6.12 -10.32
CA VAL A 218 -0.72 -6.21 -10.83
C VAL A 218 -0.71 -6.56 -12.32
N GLU A 219 -1.42 -7.62 -12.73
CA GLU A 219 -1.51 -8.02 -14.14
C GLU A 219 -2.11 -6.89 -14.99
N TYR A 220 -3.20 -6.28 -14.53
CA TYR A 220 -3.84 -5.18 -15.24
C TYR A 220 -2.90 -3.99 -15.47
N LEU A 221 -2.13 -3.59 -14.44
CA LEU A 221 -1.19 -2.47 -14.57
C LEU A 221 0.04 -2.84 -15.40
N ARG A 222 0.43 -4.12 -15.47
CA ARG A 222 1.51 -4.59 -16.33
C ARG A 222 1.19 -4.41 -17.82
N ASP A 223 -0.09 -4.51 -18.16
CA ASP A 223 -0.60 -4.33 -19.51
C ASP A 223 -0.88 -2.86 -19.87
N CYS A 224 -0.67 -1.91 -18.96
CA CYS A 224 -0.89 -0.49 -19.25
C CYS A 224 0.31 0.15 -19.96
N SER A 225 0.05 1.13 -20.84
CA SER A 225 1.08 2.08 -21.27
C SER A 225 1.51 2.94 -20.08
N MET A 226 2.81 3.19 -19.95
CA MET A 226 3.41 3.95 -18.85
C MET A 226 4.08 5.23 -19.33
N LEU A 227 3.58 6.37 -18.87
CA LEU A 227 4.22 7.67 -19.00
C LEU A 227 4.85 8.06 -17.66
N VAL A 228 6.17 8.16 -17.63
CA VAL A 228 6.94 8.61 -16.48
C VAL A 228 7.16 10.11 -16.56
N LEU A 229 6.72 10.84 -15.53
CA LEU A 229 6.85 12.28 -15.41
C LEU A 229 7.96 12.64 -14.44
N THR A 230 8.85 13.54 -14.86
CA THR A 230 9.92 14.07 -13.99
C THR A 230 9.86 15.57 -13.83
N THR A 231 10.18 16.06 -12.64
CA THR A 231 10.30 17.49 -12.31
C THR A 231 11.66 17.81 -11.70
N SER A 232 12.01 19.09 -11.65
CA SER A 232 13.24 19.58 -11.05
C SER A 232 13.15 19.63 -9.52
N SER A 233 14.31 19.53 -8.86
CA SER A 233 14.42 19.76 -7.41
C SER A 233 13.88 21.15 -7.04
N GLY A 234 13.15 21.23 -5.92
CA GLY A 234 12.48 22.45 -5.47
C GLY A 234 11.09 22.69 -6.08
N HIS A 235 10.67 21.88 -7.06
CA HIS A 235 9.33 21.90 -7.64
C HIS A 235 8.70 20.51 -7.52
N PRO A 236 8.25 20.10 -6.32
CA PRO A 236 7.90 18.72 -6.08
C PRO A 236 6.49 18.36 -6.52
N PHE A 237 6.32 17.10 -6.95
CA PHE A 237 5.01 16.45 -6.91
C PHE A 237 4.57 16.30 -5.46
N ILE A 238 3.28 16.51 -5.19
CA ILE A 238 2.69 16.13 -3.90
C ILE A 238 2.41 14.63 -3.92
N GLY A 239 2.73 13.93 -2.84
CA GLY A 239 2.38 12.54 -2.64
C GLY A 239 0.94 12.37 -2.18
N ILE A 240 0.33 11.25 -2.55
CA ILE A 240 -1.04 10.87 -2.19
C ILE A 240 -1.03 9.41 -1.76
N ASP A 241 -1.94 9.05 -0.85
CA ASP A 241 -2.01 7.68 -0.32
C ASP A 241 -2.77 6.69 -1.22
N LYS A 242 -3.42 7.21 -2.25
CA LYS A 242 -4.14 6.43 -3.26
C LYS A 242 -3.95 7.05 -4.64
N PRO A 243 -3.87 6.24 -5.71
CA PRO A 243 -3.84 6.77 -7.07
C PRO A 243 -5.09 7.53 -7.45
N VAL A 244 -4.90 8.64 -8.16
CA VAL A 244 -6.01 9.32 -8.84
C VAL A 244 -6.39 8.47 -10.03
N ARG A 245 -7.69 8.15 -10.14
CA ARG A 245 -8.24 7.41 -11.28
C ARG A 245 -9.16 8.32 -12.07
N THR A 246 -8.95 8.43 -13.37
CA THR A 246 -9.82 9.17 -14.28
C THR A 246 -10.25 8.25 -15.40
N VAL A 247 -11.56 8.17 -15.65
CA VAL A 247 -12.11 7.50 -16.83
C VAL A 247 -12.23 8.54 -17.93
N LEU A 248 -11.42 8.42 -18.97
CA LEU A 248 -11.52 9.19 -20.19
C LEU A 248 -12.61 8.60 -21.10
N THR A 249 -12.97 9.33 -22.15
CA THR A 249 -13.99 8.94 -23.13
C THR A 249 -13.74 7.53 -23.68
N GLY A 250 -14.77 6.69 -23.73
CA GLY A 250 -14.70 5.39 -24.41
C GLY A 250 -14.00 4.27 -23.63
N ASN A 251 -14.14 4.24 -22.30
CA ASN A 251 -13.58 3.24 -21.36
C ASN A 251 -12.06 3.30 -21.12
N LEU A 252 -11.36 4.29 -21.68
CA LEU A 252 -9.93 4.46 -21.44
C LEU A 252 -9.72 4.97 -20.00
N ALA A 253 -9.16 4.12 -19.14
CA ALA A 253 -8.85 4.48 -17.77
C ALA A 253 -7.40 4.97 -17.66
N THR A 254 -7.21 6.05 -16.92
CA THR A 254 -5.89 6.59 -16.59
C THR A 254 -5.71 6.60 -15.08
N LEU A 255 -4.55 6.15 -14.63
CA LEU A 255 -4.13 6.17 -13.24
C LEU A 255 -2.91 7.08 -13.09
N TYR A 256 -2.98 8.06 -12.21
CA TYR A 256 -1.86 8.93 -11.86
C TYR A 256 -1.38 8.62 -10.43
N TYR A 257 -0.07 8.44 -10.27
CA TYR A 257 0.53 8.20 -8.95
C TYR A 257 1.94 8.79 -8.81
N PRO A 258 2.16 9.69 -7.84
CA PRO A 258 3.49 10.17 -7.44
C PRO A 258 4.30 9.07 -6.74
N LEU A 259 5.53 8.81 -7.22
CA LEU A 259 6.46 7.83 -6.64
C LEU A 259 7.52 8.50 -5.75
N SER A 260 7.80 9.78 -5.99
CA SER A 260 8.65 10.64 -5.16
C SER A 260 8.28 12.11 -5.36
N SER A 261 8.95 13.01 -4.65
CA SER A 261 8.87 14.44 -4.92
C SER A 261 9.28 14.82 -6.35
N GLN A 262 10.05 13.99 -7.06
CA GLN A 262 10.56 14.32 -8.40
C GLN A 262 10.00 13.46 -9.53
N VAL A 263 9.34 12.35 -9.21
CA VAL A 263 8.88 11.37 -10.19
C VAL A 263 7.45 10.97 -9.91
N ALA A 264 6.62 11.02 -10.95
CA ALA A 264 5.27 10.47 -10.94
C ALA A 264 5.06 9.61 -12.18
N VAL A 265 4.05 8.74 -12.15
CA VAL A 265 3.69 7.89 -13.28
C VAL A 265 2.24 8.11 -13.67
N ILE A 266 1.97 7.96 -14.96
CA ILE A 266 0.64 7.85 -15.54
C ILE A 266 0.57 6.49 -16.23
N LEU A 267 -0.39 5.66 -15.82
CA LEU A 267 -0.70 4.39 -16.47
C LEU A 267 -1.99 4.53 -17.26
N THR A 268 -1.99 4.08 -18.51
CA THR A 268 -3.14 4.19 -19.41
C THR A 268 -3.46 2.85 -20.05
N ASP A 269 -4.72 2.44 -19.97
CA ASP A 269 -5.25 1.25 -20.62
C ASP A 269 -5.69 1.60 -22.05
N ASP A 270 -4.71 1.79 -22.92
CA ASP A 270 -4.88 2.14 -24.34
C ASP A 270 -4.54 0.99 -25.31
N GLY A 271 -4.14 -0.17 -24.75
CA GLY A 271 -3.69 -1.34 -25.50
C GLY A 271 -2.42 -1.12 -26.34
N GLN A 272 -1.70 -0.01 -26.14
CA GLN A 272 -0.46 0.28 -26.90
C GLN A 272 0.79 -0.28 -26.21
N HIS A 273 0.75 -0.52 -24.91
CA HIS A 273 1.86 -1.04 -24.10
C HIS A 273 3.16 -0.23 -24.28
N THR A 274 3.04 1.09 -24.31
CA THR A 274 4.17 2.00 -24.57
C THR A 274 4.83 2.48 -23.29
N PHE A 275 6.09 2.87 -23.40
CA PHE A 275 6.81 3.59 -22.36
C PHE A 275 7.30 4.93 -22.90
N GLU A 276 6.98 6.01 -22.18
CA GLU A 276 7.49 7.35 -22.47
C GLU A 276 8.00 7.98 -21.17
N LYS A 277 9.07 8.77 -21.27
CA LYS A 277 9.49 9.68 -20.21
C LYS A 277 9.30 11.13 -20.65
N ARG A 278 8.75 11.98 -19.79
CA ARG A 278 8.57 13.41 -20.04
C ARG A 278 8.95 14.27 -18.84
N SER A 279 9.66 15.37 -19.10
CA SER A 279 9.86 16.41 -18.10
C SER A 279 8.66 17.36 -18.07
N VAL A 280 8.13 17.66 -16.89
CA VAL A 280 7.00 18.58 -16.73
C VAL A 280 7.48 20.00 -16.45
N SER A 281 6.79 20.98 -17.03
CA SER A 281 6.99 22.39 -16.68
C SER A 281 6.37 22.71 -15.32
N CYS A 282 6.78 23.82 -14.70
CA CYS A 282 6.16 24.31 -13.45
C CYS A 282 4.65 24.51 -13.57
N ARG A 283 4.13 24.86 -14.75
CA ARG A 283 2.69 25.02 -14.97
C ARG A 283 1.98 23.66 -14.93
N GLN A 284 2.48 22.70 -15.71
CA GLN A 284 1.91 21.33 -15.73
C GLN A 284 1.99 20.66 -14.36
N LEU A 285 3.09 20.88 -13.63
CA LEU A 285 3.24 20.38 -12.26
C LEU A 285 2.14 20.90 -11.33
N LYS A 286 1.80 22.20 -11.43
CA LYS A 286 0.70 22.78 -10.65
C LYS A 286 -0.63 22.11 -11.00
N ASP A 287 -0.89 21.88 -12.28
CA ASP A 287 -2.12 21.20 -12.74
C ASP A 287 -2.21 19.76 -12.16
N PHE A 288 -1.11 19.01 -12.16
CA PHE A 288 -1.05 17.67 -11.56
C PHE A 288 -1.24 17.69 -10.04
N ASN A 289 -0.59 18.62 -9.35
CA ASN A 289 -0.72 18.76 -7.90
C ASN A 289 -2.13 19.23 -7.51
N GLU A 290 -2.76 20.10 -8.29
CA GLU A 290 -4.14 20.53 -8.08
C GLU A 290 -5.12 19.37 -8.28
N LEU A 291 -4.93 18.57 -9.35
CA LEU A 291 -5.70 17.36 -9.58
C LEU A 291 -5.58 16.39 -8.40
N ALA A 292 -4.35 16.10 -7.96
CA ALA A 292 -4.09 15.19 -6.85
C ALA A 292 -4.66 15.68 -5.52
N PHE A 293 -4.55 16.99 -5.23
CA PHE A 293 -5.06 17.56 -3.98
C PHE A 293 -6.59 17.62 -3.96
N ASN A 294 -7.22 17.88 -5.09
CA ASN A 294 -8.68 18.03 -5.18
C ASN A 294 -9.41 16.70 -5.44
N ASP A 295 -8.68 15.62 -5.73
CA ASP A 295 -9.26 14.29 -5.85
C ASP A 295 -10.05 13.91 -4.59
N SER A 296 -11.20 13.27 -4.80
CA SER A 296 -12.16 12.99 -3.73
C SER A 296 -11.93 11.67 -3.03
N ASP A 297 -10.82 10.97 -3.25
CA ASP A 297 -10.66 9.57 -2.82
C ASP A 297 -9.47 9.33 -1.88
N TRP A 298 -8.50 10.26 -1.84
CA TRP A 298 -7.38 10.19 -0.89
C TRP A 298 -7.83 10.44 0.56
N ASN A 299 -7.09 9.87 1.52
CA ASN A 299 -7.20 10.20 2.95
C ASN A 299 -6.02 11.03 3.45
N LEU A 300 -4.89 10.94 2.74
CA LEU A 300 -3.68 11.66 3.06
C LEU A 300 -3.01 12.21 1.78
N VAL A 301 -2.72 13.51 1.79
CA VAL A 301 -1.79 14.16 0.86
C VAL A 301 -0.57 14.63 1.63
N PHE A 302 0.61 14.53 1.04
CA PHE A 302 1.86 14.87 1.72
C PHE A 302 2.91 15.44 0.77
N CYS A 303 3.84 16.20 1.32
CA CYS A 303 4.94 16.82 0.59
C CYS A 303 6.08 17.19 1.55
N GLU A 304 7.26 17.48 1.00
CA GLU A 304 8.43 17.92 1.76
C GLU A 304 8.15 19.20 2.56
N ARG A 305 7.50 20.20 1.95
CA ARG A 305 7.30 21.53 2.51
C ARG A 305 5.82 21.87 2.66
N PRO A 306 5.44 22.61 3.72
CA PRO A 306 4.04 22.97 3.94
C PRO A 306 3.53 23.93 2.86
N ASP A 307 4.38 24.80 2.33
CA ASP A 307 4.00 25.78 1.30
C ASP A 307 3.45 25.12 0.03
N ASN A 308 3.97 23.94 -0.32
CA ASN A 308 3.50 23.16 -1.46
C ASN A 308 2.08 22.59 -1.26
N LEU A 309 1.58 22.56 -0.02
CA LEU A 309 0.22 22.12 0.31
C LEU A 309 -0.70 23.30 0.65
N ASN A 310 -0.15 24.35 1.27
CA ASN A 310 -0.90 25.53 1.71
C ASN A 310 -1.68 26.17 0.55
N ILE A 311 -1.04 26.29 -0.61
CA ILE A 311 -1.60 26.87 -1.84
C ILE A 311 -2.91 26.18 -2.24
N TYR A 312 -3.03 24.87 -2.02
CA TYR A 312 -4.23 24.11 -2.39
C TYR A 312 -5.24 23.98 -1.23
N SER A 313 -4.76 24.10 0.02
CA SER A 313 -5.61 24.01 1.21
C SER A 313 -6.52 25.22 1.42
N GLY A 314 -6.32 26.31 0.67
CA GLY A 314 -7.04 27.58 0.85
C GLY A 314 -6.66 28.32 2.13
N ILE A 315 -5.58 27.92 2.80
CA ILE A 315 -5.01 28.60 3.96
C ILE A 315 -4.01 29.63 3.43
N GLU A 316 -4.48 30.84 3.17
CA GLU A 316 -3.59 32.00 3.04
C GLU A 316 -2.77 32.12 4.34
N GLY A 317 -1.46 32.34 4.19
CA GLY A 317 -0.50 32.26 5.28
C GLY A 317 -0.88 33.09 6.50
N THR A 318 -1.15 32.42 7.61
CA THR A 318 -0.91 33.00 8.93
C THR A 318 0.53 32.69 9.31
N SER A 319 1.47 33.40 8.69
CA SER A 319 2.78 33.65 9.30
C SER A 319 2.56 34.55 10.52
N ASN A 320 2.11 33.97 11.62
CA ASN A 320 2.26 34.56 12.94
C ASN A 320 3.44 33.84 13.62
N GLU A 321 4.65 34.22 13.21
CA GLU A 321 5.77 34.18 14.13
C GLU A 321 5.60 35.38 15.08
N GLN A 322 4.96 35.11 16.21
CA GLN A 322 5.21 35.82 17.47
C GLN A 322 5.42 34.73 18.52
N ASP A 323 6.69 34.45 18.79
CA ASP A 323 7.32 34.64 20.10
C ASP A 323 8.84 34.46 19.99
#